data_AF-A0A3B0PX75-F1
#
_entry.id   AF-A0A3B0PX75-F1
#
_cell.length_a   1.000
_cell.length_b   1.000
_cell.length_c   1.000
_cell.angle_alpha   90.00
_cell.angle_beta   90.00
_cell.angle_gamma   90.00
#
_symmetry.space_group_name_H-M   'P 1'
#
loop_
_entity.id
_entity.type
_entity.pdbx_description
1 polymer ?
#
loop_
_entity_poly.entity_id
_entity_poly.type
_entity_poly.pdbx_seq_one_letter_code
_entity_poly.pdbx_strand_id
1 'polypeptide(L)'
;MFAIADGVLPGAKDRDYIIRKLLRRAFVYAKKLNAKPEYLVETINVIINTYSDFFKYLIPNKEIVIQAITNEANNFTKTLDYGFEIFNEAKTTNNITAETIFKLVETYGFPLDLIKELSAEAKIKLDLDGFEELFKKHQEISKANNGEVGLKKQNENLLKFKTPSKFFYDKNNIKTKVVAIFDDKFNPVDQIEVGSGW
;
A
#
# COMPACT_ATOMS: atom_id res chain seq x y z
N MET A 1 11.30 -7.94 -11.39
CA MET A 1 11.07 -9.32 -11.86
C MET A 1 11.47 -10.33 -10.81
N PHE A 2 12.76 -10.51 -10.49
CA PHE A 2 13.23 -11.44 -9.45
C PHE A 2 12.48 -11.31 -8.12
N ALA A 3 12.41 -10.10 -7.55
CA ALA A 3 11.70 -9.87 -6.29
C ALA A 3 10.21 -10.29 -6.33
N ILE A 4 9.55 -10.14 -7.48
CA ILE A 4 8.14 -10.54 -7.65
C ILE A 4 8.03 -12.06 -7.76
N ALA A 5 8.98 -12.70 -8.47
CA ALA A 5 9.09 -14.15 -8.53
C ALA A 5 9.42 -14.77 -7.15
N ASP A 6 10.08 -14.02 -6.25
CA ASP A 6 10.34 -14.39 -4.85
C ASP A 6 9.16 -14.06 -3.90
N GLY A 7 8.04 -13.56 -4.44
CA GLY A 7 6.79 -13.33 -3.69
C GLY A 7 6.56 -11.90 -3.19
N VAL A 8 7.42 -10.93 -3.51
CA VAL A 8 7.21 -9.52 -3.17
C VAL A 8 6.34 -8.85 -4.24
N LEU A 9 5.10 -8.53 -3.89
CA LEU A 9 4.15 -7.89 -4.80
C LEU A 9 4.22 -6.35 -4.71
N PRO A 10 3.87 -5.60 -5.76
CA PRO A 10 3.79 -4.14 -5.68
C PRO A 10 2.69 -3.66 -4.71
N GLY A 11 3.08 -2.88 -3.70
CA GLY A 11 2.20 -2.53 -2.57
C GLY A 11 2.47 -1.14 -2.00
N ALA A 12 1.72 -0.76 -0.97
CA ALA A 12 1.79 0.58 -0.37
C ALA A 12 2.76 0.69 0.80
N LYS A 13 3.31 -0.43 1.30
CA LYS A 13 4.12 -0.46 2.53
C LYS A 13 5.40 -1.28 2.33
N ASP A 14 6.41 -0.96 3.12
CA ASP A 14 7.65 -1.76 3.25
C ASP A 14 8.32 -2.15 1.92
N ARG A 15 8.65 -3.44 1.76
CA ARG A 15 9.32 -3.97 0.56
C ARG A 15 8.45 -3.85 -0.68
N ASP A 16 7.15 -4.00 -0.50
CA ASP A 16 6.16 -3.90 -1.58
C ASP A 16 6.13 -2.48 -2.17
N TYR A 17 6.27 -1.46 -1.31
CA TYR A 17 6.41 -0.06 -1.73
C TYR A 17 7.68 0.17 -2.53
N ILE A 18 8.81 -0.42 -2.13
CA ILE A 18 10.07 -0.31 -2.88
C ILE A 18 9.90 -0.91 -4.28
N ILE A 19 9.30 -2.09 -4.39
CA ILE A 19 9.06 -2.73 -5.69
C ILE A 19 8.12 -1.89 -6.55
N ARG A 20 7.02 -1.37 -5.98
CA ARG A 20 6.11 -0.46 -6.67
C ARG A 20 6.84 0.79 -7.17
N LYS A 21 7.67 1.42 -6.33
CA LYS A 21 8.44 2.63 -6.67
C LYS A 21 9.39 2.38 -7.85
N LEU A 22 10.13 1.26 -7.83
CA LEU A 22 11.04 0.89 -8.92
C LEU A 22 10.31 0.60 -10.24
N LEU A 23 9.19 -0.12 -10.19
CA LEU A 23 8.36 -0.36 -11.38
C LEU A 23 7.82 0.93 -11.99
N ARG A 24 7.24 1.81 -11.17
CA ARG A 24 6.71 3.10 -11.65
C ARG A 24 7.79 3.98 -12.26
N ARG A 25 8.99 3.98 -11.67
CA ARG A 25 10.14 4.68 -12.25
C ARG A 25 10.48 4.13 -13.63
N ALA A 26 10.51 2.81 -13.82
CA ALA A 26 10.73 2.20 -15.12
C ALA A 26 9.64 2.58 -16.14
N PHE A 27 8.36 2.61 -15.73
CA PHE A 27 7.25 3.00 -16.61
C PHE A 27 7.31 4.46 -17.04
N VAL A 28 7.76 5.37 -16.17
CA VAL A 28 7.98 6.76 -16.55
C VAL A 28 9.06 6.86 -17.63
N TYR A 29 10.19 6.19 -17.45
CA TYR A 29 11.24 6.20 -18.49
C TYR A 29 10.77 5.55 -19.78
N ALA A 30 10.00 4.47 -19.70
CA ALA A 30 9.37 3.86 -20.87
C ALA A 30 8.50 4.89 -21.60
N LYS A 31 7.67 5.67 -20.88
CA LYS A 31 6.88 6.76 -21.45
C LYS A 31 7.74 7.86 -22.06
N LYS A 32 8.82 8.29 -21.38
CA LYS A 32 9.78 9.29 -21.88
C LYS A 32 10.44 8.86 -23.20
N LEU A 33 10.67 7.56 -23.37
CA LEU A 33 11.21 6.95 -24.58
C LEU A 33 10.16 6.62 -25.65
N ASN A 34 8.88 6.94 -25.42
CA ASN A 34 7.75 6.52 -26.26
C ASN A 34 7.72 4.99 -26.50
N ALA A 35 8.13 4.22 -25.51
CA ALA A 35 8.09 2.76 -25.58
C ALA A 35 6.62 2.28 -25.60
N LYS A 36 6.33 1.36 -26.52
CA LYS A 36 4.99 0.77 -26.62
C LYS A 36 4.73 -0.20 -25.46
N PRO A 37 3.54 -0.16 -24.83
CA PRO A 37 3.18 -1.09 -23.76
C PRO A 37 3.31 -2.57 -24.14
N GLU A 38 3.13 -2.89 -25.43
CA GLU A 38 3.25 -4.23 -26.01
C GLU A 38 4.60 -4.90 -25.71
N TYR A 39 5.69 -4.12 -25.62
CA TYR A 39 7.03 -4.66 -25.35
C TYR A 39 7.24 -5.08 -23.89
N LEU A 40 6.34 -4.74 -22.97
CA LEU A 40 6.51 -5.04 -21.55
C LEU A 40 6.56 -6.56 -21.30
N VAL A 41 5.58 -7.29 -21.83
CA VAL A 41 5.47 -8.74 -21.65
C VAL A 41 6.62 -9.45 -22.38
N GLU A 42 6.96 -9.00 -23.58
CA GLU A 42 8.10 -9.51 -24.34
C GLU A 42 9.41 -9.32 -23.57
N THR A 43 9.64 -8.14 -22.99
CA THR A 43 10.82 -7.85 -22.17
C THR A 43 10.89 -8.78 -20.96
N ILE A 44 9.77 -8.99 -20.26
CA ILE A 44 9.72 -9.94 -19.13
C ILE A 44 10.08 -11.35 -19.58
N ASN A 45 9.54 -11.80 -20.71
CA ASN A 45 9.83 -13.12 -21.28
C ASN A 45 11.32 -13.29 -21.62
N VAL A 46 11.94 -12.29 -22.26
CA VAL A 46 13.36 -12.31 -22.60
C VAL A 46 14.23 -12.44 -21.35
N ILE A 47 13.90 -11.70 -20.28
CA ILE A 47 14.68 -11.78 -19.04
C ILE A 47 14.46 -13.15 -18.37
N ILE A 48 13.24 -13.67 -18.32
CA ILE A 48 13.00 -15.01 -17.74
C ILE A 48 13.79 -16.08 -18.49
N ASN A 49 13.75 -16.08 -19.82
CA ASN A 49 14.46 -17.07 -20.63
C ASN A 49 15.98 -16.95 -20.51
N THR A 50 16.51 -15.73 -20.39
CA THR A 50 17.95 -15.49 -20.22
C THR A 50 18.47 -16.02 -18.87
N TYR A 51 17.65 -15.97 -17.83
CA TYR A 51 18.08 -16.24 -16.46
C TYR A 51 17.52 -17.55 -15.87
N SER A 52 16.64 -18.26 -16.58
CA SER A 52 15.97 -19.46 -16.07
C SER A 52 16.91 -20.64 -15.78
N ASP A 53 18.07 -20.70 -16.45
CA ASP A 53 19.06 -21.76 -16.23
C ASP A 53 19.68 -21.68 -14.84
N PHE A 54 19.90 -20.46 -14.34
CA PHE A 54 20.44 -20.19 -13.01
C PHE A 54 19.34 -20.07 -11.96
N PHE A 55 18.24 -19.38 -12.30
CA PHE A 55 17.13 -19.10 -11.40
C PHE A 55 15.89 -19.90 -11.84
N LYS A 56 15.90 -21.20 -11.54
CA LYS A 56 14.86 -22.16 -11.98
C LYS A 56 13.44 -21.80 -11.54
N TYR A 57 13.29 -21.03 -10.47
CA TYR A 57 12.00 -20.58 -9.95
C TYR A 57 11.33 -19.50 -10.83
N LEU A 58 12.04 -18.91 -11.79
CA LEU A 58 11.48 -17.89 -12.68
C LEU A 58 10.42 -18.45 -13.64
N ILE A 59 10.61 -19.67 -14.15
CA ILE A 59 9.66 -20.32 -15.05
C ILE A 59 8.31 -20.57 -14.36
N PRO A 60 8.23 -21.27 -13.21
CA PRO A 60 6.95 -21.53 -12.55
C PRO A 60 6.25 -20.25 -12.07
N ASN A 61 7.00 -19.20 -11.72
CA ASN A 61 6.44 -17.93 -11.27
C ASN A 61 6.19 -16.92 -12.39
N LYS A 62 6.42 -17.29 -13.66
CA LYS A 62 6.31 -16.41 -14.82
C LYS A 62 4.95 -15.70 -14.92
N GLU A 63 3.86 -16.45 -14.76
CA GLU A 63 2.51 -15.89 -14.88
C GLU A 63 2.23 -14.84 -13.80
N ILE A 64 2.62 -15.14 -12.55
CA ILE A 64 2.48 -14.21 -11.42
C ILE A 64 3.26 -12.93 -11.69
N VAL A 65 4.51 -13.05 -12.18
CA VAL A 65 5.34 -11.90 -12.53
C VAL A 65 4.69 -11.05 -13.61
N ILE A 66 4.25 -11.66 -14.71
CA ILE A 66 3.63 -10.95 -15.83
C ILE A 66 2.37 -10.24 -15.35
N GLN A 67 1.50 -10.94 -14.61
CA GLN A 67 0.26 -10.36 -14.08
C GLN A 67 0.54 -9.18 -13.13
N ALA A 68 1.44 -9.34 -12.16
CA ALA A 68 1.75 -8.29 -11.19
C ALA A 68 2.31 -7.03 -11.86
N ILE A 69 3.25 -7.18 -12.80
CA ILE A 69 3.85 -6.03 -13.51
C ILE A 69 2.83 -5.38 -14.45
N THR A 70 2.04 -6.17 -15.18
CA THR A 70 1.06 -5.64 -16.14
C THR A 70 -0.10 -4.93 -15.42
N ASN A 71 -0.57 -5.48 -14.30
CA ASN A 71 -1.59 -4.84 -13.48
C ASN A 71 -1.10 -3.50 -12.93
N GLU A 72 0.13 -3.45 -12.40
CA GLU A 72 0.71 -2.19 -11.94
C GLU A 72 0.89 -1.20 -13.11
N ALA A 73 1.33 -1.65 -14.28
CA ALA A 73 1.47 -0.81 -15.47
C ALA A 73 0.12 -0.20 -15.90
N ASN A 74 -0.92 -1.02 -15.98
CA ASN A 74 -2.26 -0.58 -16.37
C ASN A 74 -2.85 0.41 -15.35
N ASN A 75 -2.66 0.15 -14.06
CA ASN A 75 -3.14 1.03 -13.00
C ASN A 75 -2.42 2.37 -13.01
N PHE A 76 -1.10 2.35 -13.18
CA PHE A 76 -0.29 3.56 -13.14
C PHE A 76 -0.39 4.37 -14.43
N THR A 77 -0.55 3.75 -15.60
CA THR A 77 -0.68 4.47 -16.88
C THR A 77 -1.81 5.49 -16.84
N LYS A 78 -2.93 5.16 -16.17
CA LYS A 78 -4.07 6.07 -15.99
C LYS A 78 -3.71 7.35 -15.23
N THR A 79 -2.84 7.27 -14.23
CA THR A 79 -2.43 8.43 -13.42
C THR A 79 -1.15 9.07 -13.94
N LEU A 80 -0.37 8.34 -14.75
CA LEU A 80 0.92 8.76 -15.29
C LEU A 80 0.77 9.99 -16.19
N ASP A 81 -0.20 9.96 -17.11
CA ASP A 81 -0.43 11.05 -18.06
C ASP A 81 -0.79 12.35 -17.33
N TYR A 82 -1.74 12.29 -16.38
CA TYR A 82 -2.11 13.45 -15.55
C TYR A 82 -0.94 13.96 -14.70
N GLY A 83 -0.11 13.07 -14.16
CA GLY A 83 1.07 13.49 -13.40
C GLY A 83 2.11 14.21 -14.28
N PHE A 84 2.27 13.80 -15.54
CA PHE A 84 3.10 14.52 -16.50
C PHE A 84 2.52 15.88 -16.88
N GLU A 85 1.20 16.00 -17.06
CA GLU A 85 0.52 17.28 -17.31
C GLU A 85 0.80 18.27 -16.18
N ILE A 86 0.56 17.85 -14.93
CA ILE A 86 0.79 18.69 -13.73
C ILE A 86 2.27 19.07 -13.59
N PHE A 87 3.17 18.11 -13.82
CA PHE A 87 4.61 18.39 -13.77
C PHE A 87 5.02 19.40 -14.85
N ASN A 88 4.51 19.27 -16.07
CA ASN A 88 4.79 20.18 -17.17
C ASN A 88 4.20 21.58 -16.93
N GLU A 89 3.00 21.68 -16.38
CA GLU A 89 2.38 22.94 -15.98
C GLU A 89 3.24 23.64 -14.91
N ALA A 90 3.62 22.93 -13.85
CA ALA A 90 4.49 23.47 -12.80
C ALA A 90 5.90 23.84 -13.30
N LYS A 91 6.35 23.21 -14.40
CA LYS A 91 7.58 23.60 -15.09
C LYS A 91 7.46 24.95 -15.79
N THR A 92 6.30 25.30 -16.34
CA THR A 92 6.10 26.61 -17.01
C THR A 92 6.19 27.79 -16.05
N THR A 93 5.78 27.61 -14.79
CA THR A 93 5.81 28.65 -13.75
C THR A 93 7.18 28.73 -13.05
N ASN A 94 8.13 27.88 -13.44
CA ASN A 94 9.52 27.80 -12.97
C ASN A 94 9.67 27.61 -11.45
N ASN A 95 8.62 27.12 -10.78
CA ASN A 95 8.64 26.83 -9.35
C ASN A 95 7.67 25.69 -9.04
N ILE A 96 8.21 24.55 -8.59
CA ILE A 96 7.40 23.41 -8.17
C ILE A 96 7.23 23.51 -6.65
N THR A 97 6.01 23.84 -6.21
CA THR A 97 5.68 24.04 -4.80
C THR A 97 5.61 22.71 -4.05
N ALA A 98 5.75 22.75 -2.72
CA ALA A 98 5.55 21.60 -1.84
C ALA A 98 4.20 20.90 -2.08
N GLU A 99 3.12 21.67 -2.32
CA GLU A 99 1.78 21.14 -2.61
C GLU A 99 1.73 20.38 -3.94
N THR A 100 2.41 20.87 -4.98
CA THR A 100 2.51 20.16 -6.26
C THR A 100 3.26 18.84 -6.09
N ILE A 101 4.40 18.84 -5.38
CA ILE A 101 5.16 17.61 -5.11
C ILE A 101 4.28 16.63 -4.32
N PHE A 102 3.59 17.12 -3.28
CA PHE A 102 2.70 16.32 -2.46
C PHE A 102 1.58 15.68 -3.29
N LYS A 103 0.92 16.47 -4.16
CA LYS A 103 -0.12 15.97 -5.06
C LYS A 103 0.40 14.93 -6.05
N LEU A 104 1.57 15.15 -6.64
CA LEU A 104 2.21 14.19 -7.56
C LEU A 104 2.50 12.87 -6.86
N VAL A 105 3.08 12.90 -5.66
CA VAL A 105 3.45 11.70 -4.90
C VAL A 105 2.22 10.97 -4.37
N GLU A 106 1.32 11.67 -3.69
CA GLU A 106 0.20 11.05 -2.96
C GLU A 106 -0.97 10.70 -3.89
N THR A 107 -1.37 11.62 -4.76
CA THR A 107 -2.57 11.44 -5.61
C THR A 107 -2.26 10.68 -6.88
N TYR A 108 -1.18 11.05 -7.59
CA TYR A 108 -0.84 10.45 -8.89
C TYR A 108 0.19 9.33 -8.78
N GLY A 109 0.79 9.16 -7.60
CA GLY A 109 1.71 8.07 -7.34
C GLY A 109 3.08 8.21 -8.00
N PHE A 110 3.47 9.43 -8.38
CA PHE A 110 4.77 9.73 -8.97
C PHE A 110 5.89 9.52 -7.95
N PRO A 111 6.95 8.75 -8.28
CA PRO A 111 8.09 8.61 -7.39
C PRO A 111 8.77 9.95 -7.11
N LEU A 112 9.00 10.28 -5.83
CA LEU A 112 9.70 11.52 -5.44
C LEU A 112 11.09 11.65 -6.10
N ASP A 113 11.84 10.54 -6.19
CA ASP A 113 13.17 10.52 -6.81
C ASP A 113 13.10 10.97 -8.28
N LEU A 114 12.04 10.57 -8.97
CA LEU A 114 11.83 10.96 -10.36
C LEU A 114 11.51 12.45 -10.48
N ILE A 115 10.67 12.99 -9.59
CA ILE A 115 10.38 14.43 -9.56
C ILE A 115 11.70 15.20 -9.39
N LYS A 116 12.57 14.76 -8.46
CA LYS A 116 13.91 15.34 -8.27
C LYS A 116 14.76 15.29 -9.54
N GLU A 117 14.79 14.15 -10.22
CA GLU A 117 15.55 13.97 -11.46
C GLU A 117 15.04 14.86 -12.60
N LEU A 118 13.73 14.87 -12.85
CA LEU A 118 13.13 15.69 -13.91
C LEU A 118 13.28 17.20 -13.63
N SER A 119 13.17 17.61 -12.36
CA SER A 119 13.39 19.01 -11.97
C SER A 119 14.86 19.41 -12.10
N ALA A 120 15.80 18.52 -11.76
CA ALA A 120 17.22 18.76 -11.96
C ALA A 120 17.58 18.92 -13.45
N GLU A 121 17.05 18.04 -14.32
CA GLU A 121 17.19 18.17 -15.79
C GLU A 121 16.64 19.52 -16.30
N ALA A 122 15.54 19.98 -15.73
CA ALA A 122 14.90 21.25 -16.10
C ALA A 122 15.48 22.49 -15.38
N LYS A 123 16.47 22.33 -14.49
CA LYS A 123 17.02 23.40 -13.64
C LYS A 123 15.99 24.13 -12.77
N ILE A 124 14.96 23.42 -12.32
CA ILE A 124 13.90 23.95 -11.47
C ILE A 124 14.20 23.63 -9.99
N LYS A 125 13.99 24.61 -9.11
CA LYS A 125 14.08 24.40 -7.66
C LYS A 125 12.83 23.68 -7.14
N LEU A 126 13.04 22.77 -6.21
CA LEU A 126 11.99 22.04 -5.50
C LEU A 126 11.94 22.48 -4.05
N ASP A 127 10.72 22.69 -3.54
CA ASP A 127 10.48 22.88 -2.11
C ASP A 127 10.32 21.51 -1.42
N LEU A 128 11.46 20.86 -1.18
CA LEU A 128 11.50 19.55 -0.53
C LEU A 128 11.18 19.63 0.97
N ASP A 129 11.57 20.72 1.62
CA ASP A 129 11.35 20.92 3.05
C ASP A 129 9.85 21.09 3.33
N GLY A 130 9.17 21.93 2.56
CA GLY A 130 7.71 22.08 2.65
C GLY A 130 6.97 20.79 2.30
N PHE A 131 7.47 20.01 1.34
CA PHE A 131 6.89 18.69 1.04
C PHE A 131 7.01 17.74 2.24
N GLU A 132 8.16 17.69 2.91
CA GLU A 132 8.37 16.81 4.06
C GLU A 132 7.45 17.18 5.23
N GLU A 133 7.22 18.48 5.47
CA GLU A 133 6.26 18.95 6.46
C GLU A 133 4.82 18.51 6.13
N LEU A 134 4.38 18.70 4.88
CA LEU A 134 3.05 18.26 4.42
C LEU A 134 2.90 16.74 4.53
N PHE A 135 3.95 15.99 4.15
CA PHE A 135 3.94 14.54 4.20
C PHE A 135 3.87 14.01 5.64
N LYS A 136 4.59 14.63 6.58
CA LYS A 136 4.50 14.31 8.02
C LYS A 136 3.09 14.57 8.56
N LYS A 137 2.50 15.74 8.28
CA LYS A 137 1.13 16.06 8.68
C LYS A 137 0.13 15.04 8.14
N HIS A 138 0.26 14.64 6.88
CA HIS A 138 -0.61 13.62 6.28
C HIS A 138 -0.46 12.24 6.94
N GLN A 139 0.76 11.84 7.30
CA GLN A 139 1.00 10.60 8.04
C GLN A 139 0.39 10.64 9.44
N GLU A 140 0.49 11.77 10.15
CA GLU A 140 -0.10 11.96 11.48
C GLU A 140 -1.62 11.82 11.44
N ILE A 141 -2.28 12.46 10.46
CA ILE A 141 -3.73 12.34 10.24
C ILE A 141 -4.10 10.89 9.92
N SER A 142 -3.35 10.23 9.04
CA SER A 142 -3.59 8.83 8.67
C SER A 142 -3.43 7.88 9.86
N LYS A 143 -2.48 8.15 10.77
CA LYS A 143 -2.30 7.39 12.01
C LYS A 143 -3.39 7.66 13.03
N ALA A 144 -3.84 8.91 13.16
CA ALA A 144 -4.97 9.27 14.01
C ALA A 144 -6.27 8.59 13.56
N ASN A 145 -6.54 8.59 12.25
CA ASN A 145 -7.72 7.94 11.68
C ASN A 145 -7.68 6.41 11.76
N ASN A 146 -6.49 5.80 11.77
CA ASN A 146 -6.32 4.35 11.96
C ASN A 146 -6.18 3.94 13.44
N GLY A 147 -6.07 4.90 14.37
CA GLY A 147 -5.83 4.66 15.79
C GLY A 147 -7.02 4.09 16.57
N GLU A 148 -8.21 4.07 15.97
CA GLU A 148 -9.46 3.64 16.62
C GLU A 148 -10.12 2.42 15.97
N VAL A 149 -9.40 1.65 15.15
CA VAL A 149 -9.93 0.41 14.57
C VAL A 149 -9.17 -0.80 15.13
N GLY A 150 -9.52 -1.17 16.36
CA GLY A 150 -9.05 -2.40 16.99
C GLY A 150 -9.24 -2.40 18.50
N LEU A 151 -10.05 -3.34 19.02
CA LEU A 151 -10.35 -3.66 20.43
C LEU A 151 -10.65 -2.52 21.44
N LYS A 152 -10.37 -1.24 21.15
CA LYS A 152 -10.57 -0.08 22.03
C LYS A 152 -11.98 0.50 22.00
N LYS A 153 -12.85 -0.03 21.13
CA LYS A 153 -14.31 -0.02 21.32
C LYS A 153 -14.77 -1.12 22.29
N GLN A 154 -13.88 -1.74 23.06
CA GLN A 154 -14.31 -2.57 24.18
C GLN A 154 -14.99 -1.68 25.20
N ASN A 155 -16.27 -1.93 25.41
CA ASN A 155 -17.02 -1.36 26.50
C ASN A 155 -16.22 -1.52 27.81
N GLU A 156 -16.14 -0.46 28.61
CA GLU A 156 -15.38 -0.45 29.88
C GLU A 156 -15.72 -1.64 30.79
N ASN A 157 -16.97 -2.12 30.76
CA ASN A 157 -17.43 -3.25 31.54
C ASN A 157 -16.73 -4.55 31.14
N LEU A 158 -16.43 -4.75 29.85
CA LEU A 158 -15.66 -5.92 29.39
C LEU A 158 -14.18 -5.82 29.80
N LEU A 159 -13.59 -4.63 29.75
CA LEU A 159 -12.21 -4.39 30.21
C LEU A 159 -12.05 -4.57 31.73
N LYS A 160 -13.08 -4.22 32.51
CA LYS A 160 -13.13 -4.42 33.97
C LYS A 160 -13.36 -5.89 34.34
N PHE A 161 -13.85 -6.72 33.41
CA PHE A 161 -14.06 -8.14 33.64
C PHE A 161 -12.74 -8.92 33.57
N LYS A 162 -12.11 -9.12 34.74
CA LYS A 162 -10.78 -9.76 34.88
C LYS A 162 -10.83 -11.23 35.28
N THR A 163 -11.98 -11.88 35.10
CA THR A 163 -12.13 -13.29 35.48
C THR A 163 -11.21 -14.15 34.62
N PRO A 164 -10.31 -14.96 35.21
CA PRO A 164 -9.35 -15.75 34.45
C PRO A 164 -10.06 -16.82 33.63
N SER A 165 -9.77 -16.87 32.33
CA SER A 165 -10.26 -17.92 31.43
C SER A 165 -9.26 -19.07 31.32
N LYS A 166 -9.78 -20.29 31.16
CA LYS A 166 -8.98 -21.48 30.82
C LYS A 166 -9.35 -21.93 29.41
N PHE A 167 -8.34 -22.09 28.57
CA PHE A 167 -8.50 -22.56 27.19
C PHE A 167 -8.21 -24.05 27.12
N PHE A 168 -9.08 -24.80 26.44
CA PHE A 168 -8.91 -26.24 26.22
C PHE A 168 -8.90 -26.48 24.70
N TYR A 169 -7.73 -26.77 24.14
CA TYR A 169 -7.55 -26.91 22.69
C TYR A 169 -7.88 -28.32 22.16
N ASP A 170 -7.90 -29.33 23.04
CA ASP A 170 -8.04 -30.74 22.65
C ASP A 170 -9.46 -31.30 22.86
N LYS A 171 -10.45 -30.44 23.17
CA LYS A 171 -11.83 -30.86 23.48
C LYS A 171 -12.85 -30.09 22.67
N ASN A 172 -13.71 -30.82 21.97
CA ASN A 172 -14.80 -30.23 21.18
C ASN A 172 -16.09 -29.99 21.99
N ASN A 173 -16.21 -30.60 23.17
CA ASN A 173 -17.38 -30.45 24.06
C ASN A 173 -16.94 -30.17 25.49
N ILE A 174 -17.44 -29.08 26.07
CA ILE A 174 -17.10 -28.64 27.43
C ILE A 174 -18.39 -28.21 28.12
N LYS A 175 -18.64 -28.73 29.32
CA LYS A 175 -19.66 -28.19 30.22
C LYS A 175 -19.02 -27.09 31.07
N THR A 176 -19.55 -25.88 30.98
CA THR A 176 -19.08 -24.72 31.74
C THR A 176 -20.25 -24.04 32.44
N LYS A 177 -19.95 -23.17 33.40
CA LYS A 177 -20.92 -22.31 34.07
C LYS A 177 -20.82 -20.90 33.49
N VAL A 178 -21.96 -20.28 33.23
CA VAL A 178 -22.04 -18.86 32.84
C VAL A 178 -21.66 -18.02 34.07
N VAL A 179 -20.66 -17.14 33.91
CA VAL A 179 -20.10 -16.34 35.01
C VAL A 179 -20.53 -14.88 34.95
N ALA A 180 -20.91 -14.39 33.77
CA ALA A 180 -21.46 -13.06 33.55
C ALA A 180 -22.32 -13.08 32.27
N ILE A 181 -23.27 -12.15 32.19
CA ILE A 181 -24.13 -11.92 31.04
C ILE A 181 -24.13 -10.41 30.77
N PHE A 182 -24.12 -10.01 29.51
CA PHE A 182 -24.12 -8.62 29.09
C PHE A 182 -25.23 -8.33 28.08
N ASP A 183 -25.84 -7.14 28.16
CA ASP A 183 -26.80 -6.69 27.14
C ASP A 183 -26.10 -6.31 25.81
N ASP A 184 -26.87 -5.94 24.78
CA ASP A 184 -26.34 -5.51 23.47
C ASP A 184 -25.45 -4.25 23.54
N LYS A 185 -25.53 -3.52 24.66
CA LYS A 185 -24.70 -2.34 24.95
C LYS A 185 -23.53 -2.69 25.87
N PHE A 186 -23.34 -3.97 26.20
CA PHE A 186 -22.33 -4.51 27.10
C PHE A 186 -22.44 -4.03 28.55
N ASN A 187 -23.65 -3.78 29.04
CA ASN A 187 -23.91 -3.58 30.47
C ASN A 187 -24.15 -4.93 31.16
N PRO A 188 -23.61 -5.15 32.36
CA PRO A 188 -23.84 -6.38 33.10
C PRO A 188 -25.33 -6.50 33.48
N VAL A 189 -25.91 -7.65 33.20
CA VAL A 189 -27.32 -7.97 33.49
C VAL A 189 -27.44 -9.36 34.09
N ASP A 190 -28.51 -9.60 34.86
CA ASP A 190 -28.77 -10.90 35.47
C ASP A 190 -29.51 -11.87 34.54
N GLN A 191 -30.21 -11.34 33.52
CA GLN A 191 -31.00 -12.11 32.54
C GLN A 191 -31.04 -11.38 31.18
N ILE A 192 -31.15 -12.14 30.10
CA ILE A 192 -31.31 -11.65 28.71
C ILE A 192 -32.45 -12.39 28.01
N GLU A 193 -33.06 -11.75 27.02
CA GLU A 193 -34.05 -12.40 26.16
C GLU A 193 -33.37 -13.31 25.13
N VAL A 194 -34.08 -14.34 24.69
CA VAL A 194 -33.55 -15.29 23.71
C VAL A 194 -33.31 -14.58 22.38
N GLY A 195 -32.05 -14.44 21.99
CA GLY A 195 -31.64 -13.79 20.73
C GLY A 195 -31.10 -12.37 20.87
N SER A 196 -30.92 -11.86 22.10
CA SER A 196 -30.25 -10.59 22.38
C SER A 196 -29.15 -10.76 23.44
N GLY A 197 -28.13 -9.89 23.43
CA GLY A 197 -27.03 -9.91 24.40
C GLY A 197 -25.92 -10.93 24.15
N TRP A 198 -24.97 -10.98 25.10
CA TRP A 198 -23.74 -11.78 25.09
C TRP A 198 -23.48 -12.50 26.42
#